data_AF-G0P656-F1
#
_entry.id   AF-G0P656-F1
#
_cell.length_a   1.000
_cell.length_b   1.000
_cell.length_c   1.000
_cell.angle_alpha   90.00
_cell.angle_beta   90.00
_cell.angle_gamma   90.00
#
_symmetry.space_group_name_H-M   'P 1'
#
loop_
_entity.id
_entity.type
_entity.pdbx_description
1 polymer ?
#
loop_
_entity_poly.entity_id
_entity_poly.type
_entity_poly.pdbx_seq_one_letter_code
_entity_poly.pdbx_strand_id
1 'polypeptide(L)'
;MIFEELSNVFTKIGFFATFLVNLFFIFITSVYIKHVNGLYKKLVIFFSFAGILFSGLEIFARPFAHNFNNSLFYFSLNYKDEYPEHIVSLALILWAGFYLLIVSSIAIQFIYRYSCLLGADKMREKSWVRDFLWVAFPILPGGFYSGLFKTILDNYSLNSSELCRFIMVPYSYDGSIRWKNFLFLFSANSLVSIHYLIIIFCGFKMHFDMKKELQKFSVANQKLQRQFFKALVFQSLGPTIFIFMPAVPVFLSPLIPPNFGISVNWQTGWLYSLIGVYPPFDSISFMMIVSEYKSVIFRRRFHRNSTGPMTGTRKESQYTAAST
;
A
#
# COMPACT_ATOMS: atom_id res chain seq x y z
N MET A 1 -14.57 -2.62 -25.18
CA MET A 1 -14.56 -4.09 -25.32
C MET A 1 -13.15 -4.67 -25.11
N ILE A 2 -12.20 -4.57 -26.05
CA ILE A 2 -10.85 -5.18 -25.87
C ILE A 2 -10.10 -4.68 -24.61
N PHE A 3 -10.05 -3.36 -24.39
CA PHE A 3 -9.38 -2.80 -23.20
C PHE A 3 -10.02 -3.20 -21.87
N GLU A 4 -11.34 -3.42 -21.89
CA GLU A 4 -12.10 -3.82 -20.71
C GLU A 4 -11.86 -5.30 -20.38
N GLU A 5 -11.87 -6.17 -21.40
CA GLU A 5 -11.55 -7.59 -21.23
C GLU A 5 -10.12 -7.79 -20.74
N LEU A 6 -9.16 -7.07 -21.34
CA LEU A 6 -7.76 -7.08 -20.89
C LEU A 6 -7.65 -6.59 -19.45
N SER A 7 -8.28 -5.46 -19.11
CA SER A 7 -8.31 -4.93 -17.75
C SER A 7 -8.82 -5.96 -16.74
N ASN A 8 -9.91 -6.67 -17.06
CA ASN A 8 -10.47 -7.72 -16.20
C ASN A 8 -9.50 -8.90 -15.98
N VAL A 9 -8.83 -9.35 -17.05
CA VAL A 9 -7.81 -10.40 -16.95
C VAL A 9 -6.63 -9.93 -16.08
N PHE A 10 -6.16 -8.70 -16.28
CA PHE A 10 -5.07 -8.12 -15.47
C PHE A 10 -5.46 -7.99 -13.99
N THR A 11 -6.68 -7.53 -13.67
CA THR A 11 -7.15 -7.43 -12.28
C THR A 11 -7.21 -8.81 -11.62
N LYS A 12 -7.70 -9.86 -12.32
CA LYS A 12 -7.74 -11.23 -11.77
C LYS A 12 -6.35 -11.81 -11.52
N ILE A 13 -5.43 -11.64 -12.48
CA ILE A 13 -4.03 -12.08 -12.32
C ILE A 13 -3.36 -11.28 -11.19
N GLY A 14 -3.58 -9.97 -11.15
CA GLY A 14 -3.08 -9.07 -10.12
C GLY A 14 -3.55 -9.45 -8.72
N PHE A 15 -4.83 -9.78 -8.56
CA PHE A 15 -5.37 -10.31 -7.31
C PHE A 15 -4.72 -11.64 -6.91
N PHE A 16 -4.61 -12.60 -7.82
CA PHE A 16 -4.01 -13.89 -7.50
C PHE A 16 -2.54 -13.74 -7.06
N ALA A 17 -1.77 -12.92 -7.78
CA ALA A 17 -0.40 -12.57 -7.40
C ALA A 17 -0.35 -11.87 -6.04
N THR A 18 -1.23 -10.88 -5.82
CA THR A 18 -1.35 -10.16 -4.54
C THR A 18 -1.61 -11.12 -3.40
N PHE A 19 -2.63 -11.98 -3.54
CA PHE A 19 -3.06 -12.93 -2.54
C PHE A 19 -1.92 -13.87 -2.17
N LEU A 20 -1.30 -14.54 -3.15
CA LEU A 20 -0.21 -15.49 -2.89
C LEU A 20 1.02 -14.83 -2.27
N VAL A 21 1.49 -13.71 -2.84
CA VAL A 21 2.71 -13.03 -2.38
C VAL A 21 2.52 -12.46 -0.97
N ASN A 22 1.40 -11.79 -0.71
CA ASN A 22 1.14 -11.20 0.60
C ASN A 22 0.82 -12.27 1.65
N LEU A 23 0.12 -13.36 1.29
CA LEU A 23 -0.09 -14.48 2.20
C LEU A 23 1.25 -15.13 2.59
N PHE A 24 2.12 -15.37 1.61
CA PHE A 24 3.47 -15.86 1.87
C PHE A 24 4.28 -14.89 2.75
N PHE A 25 4.24 -13.59 2.45
CA PHE A 25 4.90 -12.55 3.23
C PHE A 25 4.41 -12.52 4.68
N ILE A 26 3.10 -12.58 4.91
CA ILE A 26 2.49 -12.61 6.24
C ILE A 26 2.92 -13.88 6.98
N PHE A 27 2.89 -15.04 6.32
CA PHE A 27 3.32 -16.30 6.90
C PHE A 27 4.78 -16.27 7.36
N ILE A 28 5.70 -15.89 6.48
CA ILE A 28 7.12 -15.83 6.84
C ILE A 28 7.39 -14.78 7.92
N THR A 29 6.77 -13.61 7.81
CA THR A 29 6.91 -12.52 8.79
C THR A 29 6.45 -13.00 10.15
N SER A 30 5.32 -13.72 10.21
CA SER A 30 4.75 -14.22 11.45
C SER A 30 5.61 -15.31 12.10
N VAL A 31 6.05 -16.31 11.33
CA VAL A 31 6.64 -17.55 11.85
C VAL A 31 8.18 -17.50 11.91
N TYR A 32 8.85 -17.00 10.87
CA TYR A 32 10.29 -17.18 10.69
C TYR A 32 11.11 -15.93 11.00
N ILE A 33 10.53 -14.74 10.87
CA ILE A 33 11.23 -13.46 11.03
C ILE A 33 11.22 -13.05 12.50
N LYS A 34 12.43 -12.80 13.05
CA LYS A 34 12.67 -12.47 14.46
C LYS A 34 13.09 -11.01 14.68
N HIS A 35 13.81 -10.40 13.74
CA HIS A 35 14.34 -9.04 13.91
C HIS A 35 13.33 -7.96 13.48
N VAL A 36 12.37 -8.29 12.61
CA VAL A 36 11.11 -7.52 12.49
C VAL A 36 10.21 -7.93 13.64
N ASN A 37 10.14 -7.14 14.71
CA ASN A 37 9.35 -7.47 15.89
C ASN A 37 8.54 -6.28 16.41
N GLY A 38 7.76 -6.53 17.47
CA GLY A 38 6.95 -5.53 18.15
C GLY A 38 5.90 -4.89 17.24
N LEU A 39 5.69 -3.59 17.43
CA LEU A 39 4.71 -2.80 16.68
C LEU A 39 5.01 -2.78 15.18
N TYR A 40 6.28 -2.67 14.79
CA TYR A 40 6.62 -2.64 13.38
C TYR A 40 6.18 -3.89 12.62
N LYS A 41 6.37 -5.08 13.22
CA LYS A 41 5.90 -6.35 12.66
C LYS A 41 4.39 -6.33 12.41
N LYS A 42 3.62 -5.77 13.34
CA LYS A 42 2.16 -5.63 13.20
C LYS A 42 1.79 -4.66 12.08
N LEU A 43 2.50 -3.54 11.95
CA LEU A 43 2.27 -2.56 10.88
C LEU A 43 2.51 -3.15 9.48
N VAL A 44 3.61 -3.88 9.26
CA VAL A 44 3.88 -4.50 7.95
C VAL A 44 2.90 -5.63 7.64
N ILE A 45 2.49 -6.44 8.63
CA ILE A 45 1.46 -7.48 8.44
C ILE A 45 0.12 -6.84 8.08
N PHE A 46 -0.28 -5.78 8.80
CA PHE A 46 -1.51 -5.04 8.52
C PHE A 46 -1.49 -4.47 7.09
N PHE A 47 -0.38 -3.87 6.67
CA PHE A 47 -0.25 -3.30 5.34
C PHE A 47 -0.40 -4.37 4.23
N SER A 48 0.21 -5.54 4.39
CA SER A 48 0.04 -6.66 3.46
C SER A 48 -1.39 -7.20 3.44
N PHE A 49 -2.05 -7.27 4.61
CA PHE A 49 -3.46 -7.66 4.69
C PHE A 49 -4.37 -6.63 4.01
N ALA A 50 -4.11 -5.34 4.20
CA ALA A 50 -4.80 -4.27 3.50
C ALA A 50 -4.63 -4.38 1.97
N GLY A 51 -3.45 -4.76 1.48
CA GLY A 51 -3.23 -5.04 0.05
C GLY A 51 -4.09 -6.20 -0.49
N ILE A 52 -4.25 -7.27 0.29
CA ILE A 52 -5.15 -8.39 -0.08
C ILE A 52 -6.60 -7.91 -0.15
N LEU A 53 -7.07 -7.20 0.88
CA LEU A 53 -8.44 -6.68 0.88
C LEU A 53 -8.68 -5.71 -0.27
N PHE A 54 -7.73 -4.81 -0.53
CA PHE A 54 -7.82 -3.83 -1.59
C PHE A 54 -7.97 -4.48 -2.98
N SER A 55 -7.09 -5.43 -3.30
CA SER A 55 -7.18 -6.17 -4.57
C SER A 55 -8.42 -7.06 -4.66
N GLY A 56 -8.90 -7.60 -3.53
CA GLY A 56 -10.16 -8.34 -3.48
C GLY A 56 -11.36 -7.45 -3.76
N LEU A 57 -11.41 -6.26 -3.15
CA LEU A 57 -12.46 -5.26 -3.40
C LEU A 57 -12.50 -4.84 -4.88
N GLU A 58 -11.35 -4.75 -5.55
CA GLU A 58 -11.26 -4.40 -6.97
C GLU A 58 -12.02 -5.40 -7.86
N ILE A 59 -11.98 -6.70 -7.55
CA ILE A 59 -12.72 -7.74 -8.28
C ILE A 59 -14.23 -7.50 -8.19
N PHE A 60 -14.74 -7.18 -7.00
CA PHE A 60 -16.17 -6.96 -6.77
C PHE A 60 -16.64 -5.58 -7.20
N ALA A 61 -15.77 -4.58 -7.15
CA ALA A 61 -16.09 -3.21 -7.50
C ALA A 61 -16.00 -2.97 -9.01
N ARG A 62 -15.08 -3.65 -9.71
CA ARG A 62 -14.67 -3.37 -11.11
C ARG A 62 -14.70 -1.86 -11.41
N PRO A 63 -13.93 -1.07 -10.65
CA PRO A 63 -13.97 0.39 -10.75
C PRO A 63 -13.50 0.82 -12.14
N PHE A 64 -14.12 1.87 -12.65
CA PHE A 64 -13.74 2.51 -13.90
C PHE A 64 -13.97 4.00 -13.81
N ALA A 65 -13.21 4.76 -14.59
CA ALA A 65 -13.32 6.20 -14.62
C ALA A 65 -13.25 6.75 -16.04
N HIS A 66 -13.91 7.88 -16.22
CA HIS A 66 -13.84 8.66 -17.44
C HIS A 66 -13.82 10.14 -17.08
N ASN A 67 -12.75 10.83 -17.48
CA ASN A 67 -12.61 12.27 -17.33
C ASN A 67 -13.11 12.92 -18.61
N PHE A 68 -14.19 13.68 -18.49
CA PHE A 68 -14.80 14.40 -19.60
C PHE A 68 -14.97 15.86 -19.23
N ASN A 69 -14.22 16.72 -19.91
CA ASN A 69 -14.00 18.12 -19.58
C ASN A 69 -13.70 18.29 -18.09
N ASN A 70 -14.48 19.09 -17.38
CA ASN A 70 -14.32 19.34 -15.95
C ASN A 70 -15.07 18.32 -15.09
N SER A 71 -15.50 17.18 -15.64
CA SER A 71 -16.29 16.17 -14.92
C SER A 71 -15.52 14.87 -14.79
N LEU A 72 -15.68 14.22 -13.63
CA LEU A 72 -15.21 12.86 -13.39
C LEU A 72 -16.41 11.93 -13.27
N PHE A 73 -16.51 11.00 -14.21
CA PHE A 73 -17.40 9.87 -14.14
C PHE A 73 -16.63 8.73 -13.50
N TYR A 74 -17.15 8.19 -12.41
CA TYR A 74 -16.55 7.09 -11.65
C TYR A 74 -17.61 6.03 -11.42
N PHE A 75 -17.40 4.80 -11.87
CA PHE A 75 -18.49 3.81 -11.91
C PHE A 75 -17.98 2.37 -11.89
N SER A 76 -18.88 1.43 -11.63
CA SER A 76 -18.59 0.01 -11.71
C SER A 76 -18.88 -0.53 -13.11
N LEU A 77 -18.00 -1.38 -13.64
CA LEU A 77 -18.26 -2.19 -14.84
C LEU A 77 -18.95 -3.53 -14.54
N ASN A 78 -19.33 -3.80 -13.28
CA ASN A 78 -20.15 -4.97 -12.99
C ASN A 78 -21.57 -4.75 -13.50
N TYR A 79 -21.98 -5.60 -14.44
CA TYR A 79 -23.37 -5.71 -14.88
C TYR A 79 -24.20 -6.41 -13.79
N LYS A 80 -25.49 -6.04 -13.68
CA LYS A 80 -26.39 -6.43 -12.57
C LYS A 80 -26.52 -7.95 -12.33
N ASP A 81 -26.12 -8.79 -13.28
CA ASP A 81 -26.32 -10.24 -13.20
C ASP A 81 -25.17 -10.99 -12.48
N GLU A 82 -24.00 -10.37 -12.27
CA GLU A 82 -22.87 -11.05 -11.59
C GLU A 82 -22.96 -10.96 -10.06
N TYR A 83 -23.35 -9.79 -9.52
CA TYR A 83 -23.40 -9.55 -8.07
C TYR A 83 -24.55 -8.60 -7.68
N PRO A 84 -25.12 -8.74 -6.46
CA PRO A 84 -26.10 -7.79 -5.93
C PRO A 84 -25.58 -6.34 -5.89
N GLU A 85 -26.43 -5.38 -6.27
CA GLU A 85 -26.07 -3.95 -6.38
C GLU A 85 -25.48 -3.37 -5.09
N HIS A 86 -26.00 -3.76 -3.92
CA HIS A 86 -25.49 -3.30 -2.63
C HIS A 86 -24.05 -3.77 -2.36
N ILE A 87 -23.67 -4.96 -2.85
CA ILE A 87 -22.31 -5.49 -2.70
C ILE A 87 -21.35 -4.72 -3.60
N VAL A 88 -21.74 -4.48 -4.85
CA VAL A 88 -20.93 -3.72 -5.82
C VAL A 88 -20.71 -2.28 -5.35
N SER A 89 -21.78 -1.62 -4.90
CA SER A 89 -21.72 -0.26 -4.34
C SER A 89 -20.83 -0.19 -3.10
N LEU A 90 -21.01 -1.10 -2.15
CA LEU A 90 -20.18 -1.17 -0.95
C LEU A 90 -18.70 -1.43 -1.32
N ALA A 91 -18.44 -2.36 -2.22
CA ALA A 91 -17.08 -2.66 -2.68
C ALA A 91 -16.41 -1.44 -3.32
N LEU A 92 -17.15 -0.69 -4.14
CA LEU A 92 -16.65 0.49 -4.84
C LEU A 92 -16.35 1.66 -3.86
N ILE A 93 -17.20 1.87 -2.85
CA ILE A 93 -16.98 2.86 -1.79
C ILE A 93 -15.78 2.48 -0.94
N LEU A 94 -15.70 1.22 -0.49
CA LEU A 94 -14.58 0.73 0.31
C LEU A 94 -13.28 0.83 -0.48
N TRP A 95 -13.26 0.38 -1.74
CA TRP A 95 -12.10 0.46 -2.61
C TRP A 95 -11.57 1.90 -2.74
N ALA A 96 -12.46 2.89 -2.89
CA ALA A 96 -12.07 4.31 -2.86
C ALA A 96 -11.44 4.71 -1.51
N GLY A 97 -12.04 4.31 -0.39
CA GLY A 97 -11.50 4.54 0.95
C GLY A 97 -10.12 3.96 1.18
N PHE A 98 -9.82 2.82 0.54
CA PHE A 98 -8.53 2.18 0.68
C PHE A 98 -7.37 3.00 0.13
N TYR A 99 -7.59 3.91 -0.83
CA TYR A 99 -6.54 4.84 -1.27
C TYR A 99 -6.00 5.62 -0.07
N LEU A 100 -6.90 6.21 0.73
CA LEU A 100 -6.48 6.97 1.89
C LEU A 100 -5.96 6.06 3.03
N LEU A 101 -6.50 4.84 3.16
CA LEU A 101 -5.97 3.84 4.09
C LEU A 101 -4.52 3.46 3.77
N ILE A 102 -4.19 3.25 2.49
CA ILE A 102 -2.86 2.84 2.04
C ILE A 102 -1.84 3.96 2.33
N VAL A 103 -2.09 5.19 1.90
CA VAL A 103 -1.15 6.30 2.15
C VAL A 103 -1.03 6.62 3.63
N SER A 104 -2.11 6.54 4.40
CA SER A 104 -2.06 6.75 5.86
C SER A 104 -1.28 5.64 6.58
N SER A 105 -1.37 4.40 6.11
CA SER A 105 -0.56 3.28 6.61
C SER A 105 0.93 3.51 6.36
N ILE A 106 1.30 4.01 5.18
CA ILE A 106 2.69 4.37 4.86
C ILE A 106 3.15 5.52 5.76
N ALA A 107 2.35 6.59 5.89
CA ALA A 107 2.66 7.73 6.75
C ALA A 107 2.91 7.28 8.20
N ILE A 108 2.07 6.40 8.74
CA ILE A 108 2.27 5.85 10.08
C ILE A 108 3.57 5.07 10.22
N GLN A 109 3.93 4.28 9.22
CA GLN A 109 5.20 3.56 9.25
C GLN A 109 6.38 4.54 9.26
N PHE A 110 6.31 5.65 8.52
CA PHE A 110 7.32 6.72 8.57
C PHE A 110 7.37 7.41 9.93
N ILE A 111 6.22 7.79 10.50
CA ILE A 111 6.17 8.40 11.83
C ILE A 111 6.76 7.45 12.87
N TYR A 112 6.29 6.20 12.92
CA TYR A 112 6.79 5.19 13.86
C TYR A 112 8.31 5.01 13.73
N ARG A 113 8.82 4.99 12.49
CA ARG A 113 10.26 4.85 12.24
C ARG A 113 11.06 6.06 12.67
N TYR A 114 10.54 7.25 12.41
CA TYR A 114 11.15 8.47 12.89
C TYR A 114 11.19 8.51 14.42
N SER A 115 10.09 8.15 15.10
CA SER A 115 10.04 8.06 16.56
C SER A 115 11.02 7.03 17.12
N CYS A 116 11.17 5.87 16.46
CA CYS A 116 12.16 4.86 16.86
C CYS A 116 13.60 5.36 16.69
N LEU A 117 13.89 6.16 15.66
CA LEU A 117 15.22 6.72 15.40
C LEU A 117 15.62 7.71 16.49
N LEU A 118 14.68 8.55 16.95
CA LEU A 118 14.90 9.54 18.01
C LEU A 118 15.10 8.93 19.42
N GLY A 119 15.09 7.60 19.53
CA GLY A 119 15.30 6.93 20.81
C GLY A 119 14.11 7.08 21.77
N ALA A 120 12.88 7.16 21.24
CA ALA A 120 11.68 7.10 22.08
C ALA A 120 11.56 5.69 22.69
N ASP A 121 12.21 5.44 23.83
CA ASP A 121 12.23 4.13 24.50
C ASP A 121 10.82 3.62 24.81
N LYS A 122 9.88 4.53 25.09
CA LYS A 122 8.44 4.25 25.22
C LYS A 122 7.79 3.63 23.98
N MET A 123 8.35 3.81 22.77
CA MET A 123 7.84 3.16 21.55
C MET A 123 8.25 1.70 21.44
N ARG A 124 9.27 1.28 22.22
CA ARG A 124 9.83 -0.07 22.23
C ARG A 124 9.24 -0.94 23.35
N GLU A 125 8.65 -0.31 24.37
CA GLU A 125 7.91 -1.01 25.43
C GLU A 125 6.73 -1.78 24.84
N LYS A 126 6.44 -2.98 25.33
CA LYS A 126 5.27 -3.74 24.85
C LYS A 126 3.99 -3.16 25.44
N SER A 127 3.09 -2.67 24.59
CA SER A 127 1.73 -2.27 24.97
C SER A 127 0.76 -2.68 23.90
N TRP A 128 -0.17 -3.58 24.23
CA TRP A 128 -1.14 -4.10 23.27
C TRP A 128 -2.13 -3.01 22.82
N VAL A 129 -2.55 -2.13 23.75
CA VAL A 129 -3.47 -1.01 23.46
C VAL A 129 -2.82 -0.05 22.49
N ARG A 130 -1.59 0.39 22.79
CA ARG A 130 -0.84 1.30 21.91
C ARG A 130 -0.66 0.66 20.54
N ASP A 131 -0.19 -0.59 20.50
CA ASP A 131 0.03 -1.27 19.22
C ASP A 131 -1.25 -1.39 18.39
N PHE A 132 -2.39 -1.68 19.03
CA PHE A 132 -3.69 -1.72 18.37
C PHE A 132 -4.07 -0.34 17.81
N LEU A 133 -3.93 0.73 18.58
CA LEU A 133 -4.24 2.10 18.13
C LEU A 133 -3.41 2.51 16.91
N TRP A 134 -2.12 2.19 16.89
CA TRP A 134 -1.25 2.47 15.74
C TRP A 134 -1.64 1.67 14.49
N VAL A 135 -2.03 0.41 14.65
CA VAL A 135 -2.50 -0.43 13.54
C VAL A 135 -3.88 0.00 13.05
N ALA A 136 -4.75 0.45 13.95
CA ALA A 136 -6.11 0.85 13.62
C ALA A 136 -6.20 2.28 13.04
N PHE A 137 -5.25 3.16 13.36
CA PHE A 137 -5.31 4.55 12.91
C PHE A 137 -5.52 4.73 11.40
N PRO A 138 -4.85 4.00 10.49
CA PRO A 138 -5.06 4.14 9.04
C PRO A 138 -6.50 3.86 8.58
N ILE A 139 -7.27 3.12 9.38
CA ILE A 139 -8.68 2.82 9.10
C ILE A 139 -9.53 4.09 9.24
N LEU A 140 -9.18 5.01 10.15
CA LEU A 140 -9.94 6.25 10.38
C LEU A 140 -9.98 7.16 9.15
N PRO A 141 -8.86 7.59 8.54
CA PRO A 141 -8.92 8.42 7.35
C PRO A 141 -9.51 7.63 6.17
N GLY A 142 -9.21 6.34 6.02
CA GLY A 142 -9.85 5.50 4.99
C GLY A 142 -11.38 5.45 5.11
N GLY A 143 -11.90 5.25 6.32
CA GLY A 143 -13.33 5.25 6.62
C GLY A 143 -13.98 6.62 6.42
N PHE A 144 -13.29 7.70 6.79
CA PHE A 144 -13.75 9.06 6.49
C PHE A 144 -13.88 9.29 4.99
N TYR A 145 -12.89 8.87 4.20
CA TYR A 145 -12.91 8.98 2.75
C TYR A 145 -14.05 8.15 2.12
N SER A 146 -14.27 6.92 2.60
CA SER A 146 -15.43 6.10 2.23
C SER A 146 -16.75 6.79 2.54
N GLY A 147 -16.88 7.43 3.71
CA GLY A 147 -18.08 8.16 4.12
C GLY A 147 -18.38 9.36 3.23
N LEU A 148 -17.34 10.09 2.82
CA LEU A 148 -17.47 11.17 1.83
C LEU A 148 -17.99 10.62 0.49
N PHE A 149 -17.42 9.52 0.00
CA PHE A 149 -17.86 8.87 -1.24
C PHE A 149 -19.31 8.37 -1.16
N LYS A 150 -19.69 7.76 -0.04
CA LYS A 150 -21.07 7.33 0.22
C LYS A 150 -22.06 8.50 0.16
N THR A 151 -21.71 9.62 0.79
CA THR A 151 -22.55 10.82 0.79
C THR A 151 -22.81 11.32 -0.64
N ILE A 152 -21.82 11.23 -1.53
CA ILE A 152 -22.03 11.56 -2.95
C ILE A 152 -22.94 10.54 -3.63
N LEU A 153 -22.77 9.25 -3.37
CA LEU A 153 -23.64 8.22 -3.93
C LEU A 153 -25.10 8.50 -3.59
N ASP A 154 -25.39 8.76 -2.32
CA ASP A 154 -26.76 8.97 -1.84
C ASP A 154 -27.39 10.25 -2.40
N ASN A 155 -26.58 11.30 -2.67
CA ASN A 155 -27.07 12.57 -3.21
C ASN A 155 -27.24 12.56 -4.74
N TYR A 156 -26.53 11.67 -5.45
CA TYR A 156 -26.46 11.64 -6.91
C TYR A 156 -26.81 10.28 -7.49
N SER A 157 -27.48 9.42 -6.72
CA SER A 157 -28.15 8.22 -7.21
C SER A 157 -29.26 8.64 -8.16
N LEU A 158 -28.88 9.02 -9.38
CA LEU A 158 -29.78 8.98 -10.51
C LEU A 158 -30.25 7.54 -10.59
N ASN A 159 -31.57 7.36 -10.61
CA ASN A 159 -32.29 6.10 -10.74
C ASN A 159 -32.04 5.47 -12.14
N SER A 160 -30.79 5.46 -12.59
CA SER A 160 -30.35 4.83 -13.83
C SER A 160 -30.19 3.35 -13.56
N SER A 161 -31.24 2.63 -13.94
CA SER A 161 -31.58 1.23 -13.71
C SER A 161 -30.51 0.18 -14.01
N GLU A 162 -29.29 0.54 -14.45
CA GLU A 162 -28.35 -0.40 -15.07
C GLU A 162 -26.91 -0.40 -14.51
N LEU A 163 -26.45 0.66 -13.82
CA LEU A 163 -25.03 0.72 -13.39
C LEU A 163 -24.80 1.59 -12.15
N CYS A 164 -23.98 1.12 -11.20
CA CYS A 164 -23.54 1.93 -10.05
C CYS A 164 -22.57 3.02 -10.54
N ARG A 165 -23.02 4.27 -10.60
CA ARG A 165 -22.28 5.42 -11.15
C ARG A 165 -22.23 6.59 -10.18
N PHE A 166 -21.10 7.28 -10.18
CA PHE A 166 -20.82 8.52 -9.49
C PHE A 166 -20.42 9.56 -10.54
N ILE A 167 -21.06 10.72 -10.50
CA ILE A 167 -20.76 11.81 -11.42
C ILE A 167 -20.36 13.01 -10.60
N MET A 168 -19.08 13.37 -10.65
CA MET A 168 -18.52 14.51 -9.94
C MET A 168 -18.33 15.67 -10.92
N VAL A 169 -19.18 16.68 -10.77
CA VAL A 169 -19.21 17.86 -11.64
C VAL A 169 -19.03 19.09 -10.74
N PRO A 170 -17.81 19.65 -10.63
CA PRO A 170 -17.51 20.79 -9.78
C PRO A 170 -17.92 22.15 -10.38
N TYR A 171 -18.21 22.22 -11.68
CA TYR A 171 -18.64 23.45 -12.37
C TYR A 171 -19.98 23.26 -13.07
N SER A 172 -20.84 24.28 -13.01
CA SER A 172 -22.08 24.37 -13.78
C SER A 172 -21.80 24.84 -15.22
N TYR A 173 -22.83 24.79 -16.08
CA TYR A 173 -22.71 25.23 -17.48
C TYR A 173 -22.32 26.72 -17.63
N ASP A 174 -22.77 27.56 -16.70
CA ASP A 174 -22.41 28.98 -16.62
C ASP A 174 -21.01 29.25 -16.02
N GLY A 175 -20.27 28.18 -15.67
CA GLY A 175 -18.97 28.28 -15.01
C GLY A 175 -19.03 28.48 -13.49
N SER A 176 -20.23 28.57 -12.89
CA SER A 176 -20.37 28.70 -11.44
C SER A 176 -19.91 27.44 -10.70
N ILE A 177 -19.35 27.61 -9.50
CA ILE A 177 -18.81 26.49 -8.71
C ILE A 177 -19.94 25.75 -8.00
N ARG A 178 -20.03 24.44 -8.23
CA ARG A 178 -20.86 23.51 -7.46
C ARG A 178 -20.12 23.13 -6.18
N TRP A 179 -20.23 24.00 -5.17
CA TRP A 179 -19.45 23.94 -3.93
C TRP A 179 -19.37 22.57 -3.27
N LYS A 180 -20.47 21.78 -3.23
CA LYS A 180 -20.43 20.43 -2.64
C LYS A 180 -19.46 19.49 -3.35
N ASN A 181 -19.48 19.46 -4.68
CA ASN A 181 -18.62 18.59 -5.49
C ASN A 181 -17.18 19.11 -5.51
N PHE A 182 -17.01 20.43 -5.57
CA PHE A 182 -15.71 21.07 -5.50
C PHE A 182 -15.03 20.79 -4.16
N LEU A 183 -15.72 21.04 -3.03
CA LEU A 183 -15.19 20.80 -1.69
C LEU A 183 -14.89 19.33 -1.45
N PHE A 184 -15.70 18.41 -1.98
CA PHE A 184 -15.39 16.99 -1.91
C PHE A 184 -14.08 16.67 -2.64
N LEU A 185 -13.94 17.04 -3.91
CA LEU A 185 -12.74 16.75 -4.69
C LEU A 185 -11.51 17.43 -4.07
N PHE A 186 -11.66 18.67 -3.60
CA PHE A 186 -10.60 19.41 -2.93
C PHE A 186 -10.18 18.75 -1.61
N SER A 187 -11.14 18.36 -0.77
CA SER A 187 -10.85 17.70 0.52
C SER A 187 -10.23 16.32 0.32
N ALA A 188 -10.72 15.54 -0.64
CA ALA A 188 -10.15 14.25 -1.02
C ALA A 188 -8.67 14.36 -1.41
N ASN A 189 -8.33 15.29 -2.31
CA ASN A 189 -6.95 15.53 -2.73
C ASN A 189 -6.08 16.10 -1.60
N SER A 190 -6.65 16.99 -0.77
CA SER A 190 -5.95 17.61 0.36
C SER A 190 -5.58 16.58 1.43
N LEU A 191 -6.46 15.62 1.72
CA LEU A 191 -6.18 14.53 2.66
C LEU A 191 -5.02 13.65 2.19
N VAL A 192 -4.98 13.27 0.91
CA VAL A 192 -3.86 12.52 0.33
C VAL A 192 -2.57 13.34 0.42
N SER A 193 -2.64 14.63 0.08
CA SER A 193 -1.49 15.55 0.09
C SER A 193 -0.89 15.70 1.49
N ILE A 194 -1.72 15.84 2.53
CA ILE A 194 -1.26 15.93 3.93
C ILE A 194 -0.47 14.69 4.34
N HIS A 195 -0.95 13.49 3.99
CA HIS A 195 -0.22 12.25 4.31
C HIS A 195 1.11 12.16 3.57
N TYR A 196 1.17 12.60 2.31
CA TYR A 196 2.43 12.69 1.57
C TYR A 196 3.40 13.71 2.16
N LEU A 197 2.92 14.87 2.61
CA LEU A 197 3.75 15.84 3.31
C LEU A 197 4.37 15.24 4.58
N ILE A 198 3.59 14.47 5.35
CA ILE A 198 4.10 13.73 6.52
C ILE A 198 5.17 12.72 6.10
N ILE A 199 4.92 11.91 5.07
CA ILE A 199 5.87 10.91 4.56
C ILE A 199 7.17 11.58 4.14
N ILE A 200 7.09 12.66 3.36
CA ILE A 200 8.24 13.43 2.87
C ILE A 200 9.01 14.04 4.04
N PHE A 201 8.31 14.70 4.97
CA PHE A 201 8.91 15.31 6.15
C PHE A 201 9.67 14.29 6.99
N CYS A 202 9.01 13.20 7.38
CA CYS A 202 9.63 12.12 8.16
C CYS A 202 10.77 11.45 7.39
N GLY A 203 10.61 11.23 6.09
CA GLY A 203 11.63 10.63 5.22
C GLY A 203 12.90 11.47 5.15
N PHE A 204 12.77 12.78 4.91
CA PHE A 204 13.91 13.72 4.88
C PHE A 204 14.56 13.84 6.25
N LYS A 205 13.78 14.02 7.33
CA LYS A 205 14.33 14.09 8.69
C LYS A 205 15.10 12.82 9.04
N MET A 206 14.52 11.65 8.79
CA MET A 206 15.22 10.38 8.97
C MET A 206 16.51 10.33 8.16
N HIS A 207 16.51 10.74 6.89
CA HIS A 207 17.70 10.72 6.04
C HIS A 207 18.85 11.56 6.62
N PHE A 208 18.57 12.80 7.01
CA PHE A 208 19.58 13.71 7.55
C PHE A 208 20.04 13.32 8.95
N ASP A 209 19.11 12.94 9.83
CA ASP A 209 19.42 12.63 11.22
C ASP A 209 20.01 11.22 11.39
N MET A 210 19.88 10.34 10.38
CA MET A 210 20.27 8.92 10.42
C MET A 210 21.68 8.72 10.96
N LYS A 211 22.68 9.48 10.50
CA LYS A 211 24.08 9.24 10.89
C LYS A 211 24.29 9.55 12.38
N LYS A 212 23.73 10.66 12.86
CA LYS A 212 23.86 11.13 14.24
C LYS A 212 23.07 10.25 15.19
N GLU A 213 21.80 10.02 14.90
CA GLU A 213 20.90 9.29 15.80
C GLU A 213 21.26 7.81 15.91
N LEU A 214 21.78 7.20 14.84
CA LEU A 214 22.22 5.80 14.89
C LEU A 214 23.42 5.56 15.80
N GLN A 215 24.26 6.56 16.11
CA GLN A 215 25.38 6.38 17.04
C GLN A 215 24.93 5.98 18.44
N LYS A 216 23.66 6.25 18.80
CA LYS A 216 23.04 5.85 20.08
C LYS A 216 22.72 4.36 20.16
N PHE A 217 22.77 3.63 19.04
CA PHE A 217 22.39 2.23 18.96
C PHE A 217 23.60 1.31 18.76
N SER A 218 23.50 0.06 19.21
CA SER A 218 24.46 -1.01 18.90
C SER A 218 24.61 -1.20 17.38
N VAL A 219 25.78 -1.64 16.90
CA VAL A 219 26.08 -1.88 15.47
C VAL A 219 25.02 -2.74 14.76
N ALA A 220 24.53 -3.79 15.41
CA ALA A 220 23.47 -4.63 14.85
C ALA A 220 22.16 -3.86 14.63
N ASN A 221 21.70 -3.11 15.64
CA ASN A 221 20.52 -2.25 15.53
C ASN A 221 20.70 -1.11 14.52
N GLN A 222 21.90 -0.55 14.37
CA GLN A 222 22.18 0.46 13.34
C GLN A 222 21.93 -0.10 11.93
N LYS A 223 22.49 -1.28 11.64
CA LYS A 223 22.30 -1.95 10.36
C LYS A 223 20.82 -2.24 10.11
N LEU A 224 20.11 -2.68 11.13
CA LEU A 224 18.68 -3.00 11.06
C LEU A 224 17.82 -1.76 10.76
N GLN A 225 18.03 -0.64 11.46
CA GLN A 225 17.30 0.61 11.22
C GLN A 225 17.56 1.15 9.81
N ARG A 226 18.80 1.09 9.31
CA ARG A 226 19.12 1.48 7.91
C ARG A 226 18.37 0.62 6.90
N GLN A 227 18.30 -0.70 7.12
CA GLN A 227 17.56 -1.61 6.25
C GLN A 227 16.08 -1.29 6.24
N PHE A 228 15.48 -1.05 7.41
CA PHE A 228 14.07 -0.71 7.51
C PHE A 228 13.73 0.64 6.90
N PHE A 229 14.58 1.65 7.07
CA PHE A 229 14.40 2.93 6.39
C PHE A 229 14.45 2.74 4.86
N LYS A 230 15.46 2.03 4.35
CA LYS A 230 15.56 1.74 2.92
C LYS A 230 14.34 0.96 2.42
N ALA A 231 13.93 -0.08 3.14
CA ALA A 231 12.75 -0.87 2.80
C ALA A 231 11.50 0.01 2.75
N LEU A 232 11.32 0.88 3.74
CA LEU A 232 10.17 1.78 3.83
C LEU A 232 10.13 2.81 2.70
N VAL A 233 11.28 3.36 2.28
CA VAL A 233 11.36 4.23 1.10
C VAL A 233 10.90 3.49 -0.16
N PHE A 234 11.43 2.29 -0.42
CA PHE A 234 11.02 1.50 -1.59
C PHE A 234 9.55 1.05 -1.52
N GLN A 235 9.07 0.68 -0.34
CA GLN A 235 7.67 0.37 -0.07
C GLN A 235 6.76 1.56 -0.34
N SER A 236 7.19 2.78 -0.02
CA SER A 236 6.42 3.99 -0.35
C SER A 236 6.37 4.28 -1.85
N LEU A 237 7.40 3.88 -2.62
CA LEU A 237 7.42 4.09 -4.07
C LEU A 237 6.37 3.26 -4.79
N GLY A 238 6.08 2.04 -4.33
CA GLY A 238 5.10 1.16 -4.97
C GLY A 238 3.72 1.82 -5.10
N PRO A 239 3.03 2.12 -3.99
CA PRO A 239 1.76 2.84 -4.02
C PRO A 239 1.85 4.19 -4.71
N THR A 240 2.97 4.92 -4.55
CA THR A 240 3.16 6.22 -5.21
C THR A 240 3.14 6.12 -6.73
N ILE A 241 3.86 5.14 -7.30
CA ILE A 241 3.97 4.96 -8.76
C ILE A 241 2.71 4.32 -9.33
N PHE A 242 2.20 3.27 -8.68
CA PHE A 242 1.12 2.46 -9.24
C PHE A 242 -0.28 2.96 -8.90
N ILE A 243 -0.46 3.71 -7.80
CA ILE A 243 -1.77 4.23 -7.36
C ILE A 243 -1.84 5.75 -7.54
N PHE A 244 -0.97 6.50 -6.85
CA PHE A 244 -1.17 7.95 -6.70
C PHE A 244 -0.72 8.76 -7.90
N MET A 245 0.42 8.42 -8.52
CA MET A 245 0.88 9.06 -9.74
C MET A 245 -0.17 9.01 -10.86
N PRO A 246 -0.84 7.87 -11.15
CA PRO A 246 -1.93 7.85 -12.12
C PRO A 246 -3.22 8.46 -11.60
N ALA A 247 -3.55 8.34 -10.31
CA ALA A 247 -4.83 8.85 -9.78
C ALA A 247 -4.87 10.37 -9.56
N VAL A 248 -3.76 11.01 -9.20
CA VAL A 248 -3.72 12.46 -8.92
C VAL A 248 -4.20 13.28 -10.13
N PRO A 249 -3.72 13.05 -11.37
CA PRO A 249 -4.26 13.73 -12.55
C PRO A 249 -5.76 13.49 -12.75
N VAL A 250 -6.23 12.27 -12.50
CA VAL A 250 -7.65 11.88 -12.63
C VAL A 250 -8.55 12.68 -11.68
N PHE A 251 -8.10 12.89 -10.44
CA PHE A 251 -8.87 13.62 -9.41
C PHE A 251 -8.65 15.13 -9.42
N LEU A 252 -7.53 15.62 -9.98
CA LEU A 252 -7.25 17.06 -10.10
C LEU A 252 -7.80 17.67 -11.39
N SER A 253 -7.86 16.94 -12.52
CA SER A 253 -8.34 17.51 -13.78
C SER A 253 -9.73 18.15 -13.69
N PRO A 254 -10.72 17.59 -12.96
CA PRO A 254 -12.04 18.22 -12.83
C PRO A 254 -12.00 19.56 -12.10
N LEU A 255 -10.98 19.80 -11.25
CA LEU A 255 -10.83 21.06 -10.50
C LEU A 255 -10.22 22.20 -11.31
N ILE A 256 -9.79 21.95 -12.55
CA ILE A 256 -9.32 23.00 -13.45
C ILE A 256 -10.52 23.84 -13.87
N PRO A 257 -10.49 25.18 -13.74
CA PRO A 257 -11.60 26.02 -14.17
C PRO A 257 -11.85 25.93 -15.69
N PRO A 258 -13.11 25.92 -16.14
CA PRO A 258 -13.45 25.83 -17.56
C PRO A 258 -12.90 27.01 -18.39
N ASN A 259 -12.68 28.17 -17.76
CA ASN A 259 -12.13 29.37 -18.40
C ASN A 259 -10.72 29.20 -18.98
N PHE A 260 -9.99 28.14 -18.58
CA PHE A 260 -8.70 27.79 -19.18
C PHE A 260 -8.83 27.12 -20.56
N GLY A 261 -10.05 26.77 -21.00
CA GLY A 261 -10.29 26.19 -22.33
C GLY A 261 -9.72 24.78 -22.53
N ILE A 262 -9.36 24.07 -21.45
CA ILE A 262 -8.81 22.73 -21.53
C ILE A 262 -9.96 21.74 -21.71
N SER A 263 -10.04 21.13 -22.91
CA SER A 263 -10.94 20.00 -23.15
C SER A 263 -10.23 18.70 -22.79
N VAL A 264 -10.91 17.85 -22.02
CA VAL A 264 -10.40 16.55 -21.59
C VAL A 264 -11.40 15.49 -22.04
N ASN A 265 -10.96 14.48 -22.76
CA ASN A 265 -11.77 13.31 -23.05
C ASN A 265 -10.86 12.09 -22.90
N TRP A 266 -10.81 11.56 -21.68
CA TRP A 266 -9.87 10.53 -21.31
C TRP A 266 -10.56 9.41 -20.56
N GLN A 267 -10.57 8.22 -21.16
CA GLN A 267 -10.96 6.98 -20.47
C GLN A 267 -9.86 6.60 -19.49
N THR A 268 -9.94 7.11 -18.27
CA THR A 268 -8.91 6.93 -17.23
C THR A 268 -8.99 5.58 -16.54
N GLY A 269 -10.10 4.86 -16.70
CA GLY A 269 -10.35 3.59 -16.01
C GLY A 269 -9.33 2.48 -16.27
N TRP A 270 -8.65 2.46 -17.42
CA TRP A 270 -7.59 1.44 -17.66
C TRP A 270 -6.43 1.56 -16.67
N LEU A 271 -6.17 2.76 -16.13
CA LEU A 271 -5.15 3.00 -15.11
C LEU A 271 -5.42 2.21 -13.84
N TYR A 272 -6.68 1.88 -13.55
CA TYR A 272 -7.03 1.14 -12.35
C TYR A 272 -6.49 -0.29 -12.38
N SER A 273 -6.34 -0.89 -13.57
CA SER A 273 -5.69 -2.20 -13.72
C SER A 273 -4.20 -2.20 -13.32
N LEU A 274 -3.51 -1.03 -13.35
CA LEU A 274 -2.12 -0.92 -12.88
C LEU A 274 -2.00 -0.97 -11.37
N ILE A 275 -3.09 -0.62 -10.67
CA ILE A 275 -3.11 -0.50 -9.21
C ILE A 275 -2.95 -1.88 -8.59
N GLY A 276 -3.52 -2.94 -9.17
CA GLY A 276 -3.33 -4.33 -8.73
C GLY A 276 -1.87 -4.81 -8.71
N VAL A 277 -0.93 -4.08 -9.32
CA VAL A 277 0.52 -4.43 -9.31
C VAL A 277 1.22 -3.97 -8.04
N TYR A 278 0.72 -2.94 -7.34
CA TYR A 278 1.41 -2.39 -6.17
C TYR A 278 1.52 -3.38 -5.00
N PRO A 279 0.48 -4.15 -4.60
CA PRO A 279 0.56 -4.98 -3.41
C PRO A 279 1.63 -6.09 -3.49
N PRO A 280 1.79 -6.83 -4.61
CA PRO A 280 2.85 -7.83 -4.71
C PRO A 280 4.21 -7.16 -4.87
N PHE A 281 4.30 -6.05 -5.63
CA PHE A 281 5.53 -5.27 -5.76
C PHE A 281 6.07 -4.84 -4.39
N ASP A 282 5.18 -4.34 -3.52
CA ASP A 282 5.53 -3.88 -2.18
C ASP A 282 6.15 -4.99 -1.32
N SER A 283 5.41 -6.09 -1.14
CA SER A 283 5.85 -7.24 -0.36
C SER A 283 7.14 -7.86 -0.90
N ILE A 284 7.28 -7.99 -2.22
CA ILE A 284 8.52 -8.49 -2.84
C ILE A 284 9.68 -7.53 -2.58
N SER A 285 9.47 -6.23 -2.78
CA SER A 285 10.50 -5.21 -2.53
C SER A 285 10.99 -5.26 -1.09
N PHE A 286 10.06 -5.38 -0.13
CA PHE A 286 10.41 -5.50 1.28
C PHE A 286 11.26 -6.74 1.56
N MET A 287 10.83 -7.92 1.08
CA MET A 287 11.56 -9.18 1.25
C MET A 287 12.96 -9.15 0.63
N MET A 288 13.12 -8.48 -0.51
CA MET A 288 14.40 -8.37 -1.21
C MET A 288 15.36 -7.37 -0.58
N ILE A 289 14.85 -6.34 0.11
CA ILE A 289 15.67 -5.33 0.78
C ILE A 289 16.12 -5.81 2.16
N VAL A 290 15.21 -6.38 2.96
CA VAL A 290 15.51 -6.76 4.34
C VAL A 290 16.30 -8.07 4.38
N SER A 291 17.51 -8.02 4.95
CA SER A 291 18.46 -9.14 4.86
C SER A 291 18.00 -10.43 5.54
N GLU A 292 17.20 -10.33 6.60
CA GLU A 292 16.64 -11.49 7.29
C GLU A 292 15.70 -12.30 6.39
N TYR A 293 14.84 -11.64 5.61
CA TYR A 293 13.93 -12.29 4.66
C TYR A 293 14.71 -13.04 3.59
N LYS A 294 15.71 -12.39 2.98
CA LYS A 294 16.61 -13.05 2.03
C LYS A 294 17.29 -14.27 2.63
N SER A 295 17.75 -14.17 3.88
CA SER A 295 18.35 -15.31 4.57
C SER A 295 17.36 -16.47 4.69
N VAL A 296 16.13 -16.23 5.14
CA VAL A 296 15.10 -17.27 5.28
C VAL A 296 14.71 -17.89 3.94
N ILE A 297 14.53 -17.07 2.90
CA ILE A 297 14.08 -17.50 1.56
C ILE A 297 15.20 -18.25 0.82
N PHE A 298 16.43 -17.72 0.83
CA PHE A 298 17.53 -18.21 0.00
C PHE A 298 18.49 -19.18 0.71
N ARG A 299 18.69 -19.12 2.04
CA ARG A 299 19.61 -20.06 2.72
C ARG A 299 19.08 -21.49 2.76
N ARG A 300 17.76 -21.73 2.71
CA ARG A 300 17.22 -23.10 2.65
C ARG A 300 17.50 -23.82 1.33
N ARG A 301 17.83 -23.10 0.24
CA ARG A 301 18.21 -23.72 -1.05
C ARG A 301 19.67 -24.18 -1.11
N PHE A 302 20.57 -23.60 -0.31
CA PHE A 302 22.01 -23.88 -0.41
C PHE A 302 22.51 -25.06 0.43
N HIS A 303 21.73 -25.58 1.38
CA HIS A 303 22.10 -26.78 2.15
C HIS A 303 21.71 -28.11 1.52
N ARG A 304 21.05 -28.11 0.35
CA ARG A 304 20.68 -29.35 -0.36
C ARG A 304 21.72 -29.80 -1.40
N ASN A 305 22.76 -29.01 -1.68
CA ASN A 305 23.80 -29.32 -2.67
C ASN A 305 25.20 -29.53 -2.09
N SER A 306 25.38 -29.63 -0.77
CA SER A 306 26.70 -29.76 -0.13
C SER A 306 26.83 -30.96 0.82
N THR A 307 26.10 -32.04 0.57
CA THR A 307 26.35 -33.36 1.20
C THR A 307 26.87 -34.33 0.15
N GLY A 308 28.11 -34.09 -0.31
CA GLY A 308 28.94 -35.17 -0.85
C GLY A 308 29.39 -36.09 0.29
N PRO A 309 29.57 -37.41 0.07
CA PRO A 309 29.90 -38.33 1.16
C PRO A 309 31.26 -38.00 1.74
N MET A 310 31.32 -37.74 3.06
CA MET A 310 32.57 -37.78 3.81
C MET A 310 33.02 -39.24 3.89
N THR A 311 33.93 -39.66 3.01
CA THR A 311 34.72 -40.87 3.21
C THR A 311 35.68 -40.62 4.36
N GLY A 312 35.39 -41.25 5.49
CA GLY A 312 36.28 -41.30 6.63
C GLY A 312 37.46 -42.23 6.41
N THR A 313 38.62 -41.82 6.89
CA THR A 313 39.65 -42.75 7.37
C THR A 313 40.35 -42.13 8.56
N ARG A 314 39.91 -42.58 9.74
CA ARG A 314 40.57 -42.46 11.04
C ARG A 314 41.76 -43.43 11.03
N LYS A 315 42.96 -42.94 11.35
CA LYS A 315 44.02 -43.78 11.93
C LYS A 315 44.53 -43.12 13.22
N GLU A 316 44.32 -43.88 14.29
CA GLU A 316 44.79 -43.77 15.66
C GLU A 316 46.32 -43.64 15.73
N SER A 317 46.82 -42.62 16.44
CA SER A 317 47.34 -42.65 17.82
C SER A 317 48.69 -43.34 17.99
N GLN A 318 49.72 -42.56 18.36
CA GLN A 318 50.77 -43.01 19.28
C GLN A 318 51.39 -41.80 19.96
N TYR A 319 51.11 -41.67 21.26
CA TYR A 319 51.92 -40.90 22.20
C TYR A 319 53.08 -41.78 22.69
N THR A 320 54.18 -41.11 23.03
CA THR A 320 55.12 -41.32 24.16
C THR A 320 56.57 -41.72 23.86
N ALA A 321 57.45 -41.06 24.61
CA ALA A 321 58.89 -41.27 24.89
C ALA A 321 59.87 -40.57 23.94
N ALA A 322 60.93 -39.88 24.37
CA ALA A 322 61.42 -39.48 25.69
C ALA A 322 62.50 -38.39 25.48
N SER A 323 62.78 -37.66 26.56
CA SER A 323 63.95 -36.82 26.82
C SER A 323 65.28 -37.27 26.20
N THR A 324 65.95 -36.40 25.44
CA THR A 324 67.25 -35.78 25.76
C THR A 324 67.57 -34.67 24.77
#